data_AF-A0ABD5ZR30-F1
#
_entry.id   AF-A0ABD5ZR30-F1
#
_cell.length_a   1.000
_cell.length_b   1.000
_cell.length_c   1.000
_cell.angle_alpha   90.00
_cell.angle_beta   90.00
_cell.angle_gamma   90.00
#
_symmetry.space_group_name_H-M   'P 1'
#
loop_
_entity.id
_entity.type
_entity.pdbx_description
1 polymer ?
#
loop_
_entity_poly.entity_id
_entity_poly.type
_entity_poly.pdbx_seq_one_letter_code
_entity_poly.pdbx_strand_id
1 'polypeptide(L)'
;MSRSSDRAQAEPLAALVAVAAVCLALSAYAGVVDDVLPREGPSPEARLDAVADDLAPAGVVPPARVDSIPLPEGTNVSLAVGNRSWTRGPTPPRVAASARRRVPVRVGPGRVVPGRLRVSVW
;
A
#
# COMPACT_ATOMS: atom_id res chain seq x y z
N MET A 1 39.52 -45.98 23.29
CA MET A 1 38.39 -45.29 22.65
C MET A 1 38.48 -43.81 22.98
N SER A 2 39.09 -43.01 22.10
CA SER A 2 39.22 -41.56 22.31
C SER A 2 38.01 -40.87 21.69
N ARG A 3 37.06 -40.45 22.53
CA ARG A 3 35.97 -39.58 22.08
C ARG A 3 36.51 -38.16 22.04
N SER A 4 36.85 -37.69 20.84
CA SER A 4 37.07 -36.27 20.60
C SER A 4 35.74 -35.55 20.85
N SER A 5 35.63 -34.90 22.01
CA SER A 5 34.44 -34.18 22.47
C SER A 5 34.51 -32.68 22.20
N ASP A 6 35.41 -32.24 21.31
CA ASP A 6 35.66 -30.81 21.04
C ASP A 6 34.79 -30.23 19.92
N ARG A 7 33.84 -31.00 19.38
CA ARG A 7 33.10 -30.62 18.16
C ARG A 7 31.64 -30.20 18.34
N ALA A 8 31.15 -30.07 19.57
CA ALA A 8 29.73 -29.81 19.82
C ALA A 8 29.42 -28.47 20.49
N GLN A 9 30.42 -27.76 21.01
CA GLN A 9 30.23 -26.40 21.50
C GLN A 9 30.85 -25.45 20.50
N ALA A 10 30.07 -25.06 19.48
CA ALA A 10 30.33 -23.76 18.89
C ALA A 10 30.37 -22.77 20.07
N GLU A 11 31.51 -22.11 20.30
CA GLU A 11 31.57 -21.05 21.31
C GLU A 11 30.36 -20.16 21.04
N PRO A 12 29.51 -19.86 22.05
CA PRO A 12 28.29 -19.07 21.86
C PRO A 12 28.56 -17.79 21.06
N LEU A 13 29.75 -17.21 21.21
CA LEU A 13 30.23 -16.08 20.43
C LEU A 13 30.37 -16.39 18.92
N ALA A 14 31.00 -17.50 18.54
CA ALA A 14 31.16 -17.89 17.14
C ALA A 14 29.79 -18.11 16.47
N ALA A 15 28.84 -18.71 17.18
CA ALA A 15 27.46 -18.85 16.69
C ALA A 15 26.79 -17.49 16.48
N LEU A 16 26.93 -16.56 17.44
CA LEU A 16 26.39 -15.20 17.32
C LEU A 16 27.03 -14.42 16.17
N VAL A 17 28.34 -14.54 15.98
CA VAL A 17 29.07 -13.93 14.86
C VAL A 17 28.57 -14.48 13.52
N ALA A 18 28.37 -15.79 13.42
CA ALA A 18 27.83 -16.40 12.21
C ALA A 18 26.40 -15.90 11.90
N VAL A 19 25.52 -15.84 12.91
CA VAL A 19 24.16 -15.31 12.74
C VAL A 19 24.18 -13.84 12.34
N ALA A 20 25.02 -13.02 12.99
CA ALA A 20 25.17 -11.62 12.63
C ALA A 20 25.65 -11.44 11.18
N ALA A 21 26.64 -12.23 10.75
CA ALA A 21 27.13 -12.23 9.38
C ALA A 21 26.02 -12.62 8.38
N VAL A 22 25.19 -13.62 8.70
CA VAL A 22 24.04 -14.01 7.86
C VAL A 22 22.98 -12.90 7.80
N CYS A 23 22.63 -12.29 8.93
CA CYS A 23 21.68 -11.16 8.96
C CYS A 23 22.18 -9.98 8.12
N LEU A 24 23.48 -9.65 8.22
CA LEU A 24 24.10 -8.61 7.41
C LEU A 24 24.08 -8.94 5.93
N ALA A 25 24.42 -10.18 5.55
CA ALA A 25 24.36 -10.63 4.17
C ALA A 25 22.93 -10.57 3.61
N LEU A 26 21.93 -11.00 4.38
CA LEU A 26 20.52 -10.92 4.00
C LEU A 26 20.04 -9.47 3.86
N SER A 27 20.48 -8.57 4.75
CA SER A 27 20.12 -7.14 4.71
C SER A 27 20.74 -6.45 3.50
N ALA A 28 22.02 -6.74 3.22
CA ALA A 28 22.71 -6.24 2.04
C ALA A 28 22.07 -6.78 0.75
N TYR A 29 21.72 -8.07 0.72
CA TYR A 29 21.02 -8.68 -0.40
C TYR A 29 19.64 -8.04 -0.61
N ALA A 30 18.85 -7.88 0.45
CA ALA A 30 17.54 -7.23 0.37
C ALA A 30 17.65 -5.77 -0.13
N GLY A 31 18.70 -5.04 0.28
CA GLY A 31 18.96 -3.69 -0.23
C GLY A 31 19.27 -3.65 -1.72
N VAL A 32 20.09 -4.58 -2.23
CA VAL A 32 20.35 -4.71 -3.67
C VAL A 32 19.08 -5.10 -4.43
N VAL A 33 18.28 -6.01 -3.86
CA VAL A 33 17.01 -6.44 -4.44
C VAL A 33 16.02 -5.27 -4.54
N ASP A 34 15.92 -4.41 -3.51
CA ASP A 34 15.06 -3.20 -3.51
C ASP A 34 15.51 -2.14 -4.53
N ASP A 35 16.80 -2.10 -4.85
CA ASP A 35 17.36 -1.15 -5.84
C ASP A 35 17.14 -1.62 -7.29
N VAL A 36 17.19 -2.94 -7.53
CA VAL A 36 17.13 -3.52 -8.89
C VAL A 36 15.68 -3.83 -9.30
N LEU A 37 14.81 -4.21 -8.37
CA LEU A 37 13.40 -4.43 -8.68
C LEU A 37 12.66 -3.09 -8.76
N PRO A 38 11.85 -2.86 -9.81
CA PRO A 38 10.89 -1.77 -9.79
C PRO A 38 10.04 -1.91 -8.53
N ARG A 39 10.00 -0.86 -7.71
CA ARG A 39 9.16 -0.85 -6.52
C ARG A 39 7.71 -1.00 -6.97
N GLU A 40 7.16 -2.21 -6.85
CA GLU A 40 5.73 -2.42 -7.09
C GLU A 40 4.99 -1.54 -6.08
N GLY A 41 4.33 -0.50 -6.59
CA GLY A 41 3.47 0.34 -5.77
C GLY A 41 2.41 -0.53 -5.09
N PRO A 42 1.81 -0.06 -3.98
CA PRO A 42 0.74 -0.79 -3.33
C PRO A 42 -0.36 -1.13 -4.34
N SER A 43 -0.91 -2.34 -4.22
CA SER A 43 -1.92 -2.81 -5.16
C SER A 43 -3.08 -1.82 -5.26
N PRO A 44 -3.84 -1.79 -6.38
CA PRO A 44 -4.98 -0.91 -6.53
C PRO A 44 -5.97 -1.03 -5.35
N GLU A 45 -6.14 -2.22 -4.79
CA GLU A 45 -6.97 -2.50 -3.62
C GLU A 45 -6.41 -1.86 -2.36
N ALA A 46 -5.12 -2.08 -2.04
CA ALA A 46 -4.47 -1.47 -0.89
C ALA A 46 -4.48 0.07 -0.97
N ARG A 47 -4.29 0.63 -2.17
CA ARG A 47 -4.40 2.07 -2.43
C ARG A 47 -5.84 2.55 -2.23
N LEU A 48 -6.83 1.78 -2.67
CA LEU A 48 -8.24 2.09 -2.49
C LEU A 48 -8.64 2.09 -1.01
N ASP A 49 -8.10 1.17 -0.22
CA ASP A 49 -8.32 1.12 1.23
C ASP A 49 -7.77 2.37 1.90
N ALA A 50 -6.50 2.70 1.65
CA ALA A 50 -5.86 3.90 2.18
C ALA A 50 -6.62 5.19 1.80
N VAL A 51 -7.05 5.32 0.53
CA VAL A 51 -7.81 6.49 0.06
C VAL A 51 -9.18 6.58 0.72
N ALA A 52 -9.86 5.44 0.92
CA ALA A 52 -11.16 5.46 1.55
C ALA A 52 -11.08 5.81 3.05
N ASP A 53 -10.06 5.34 3.75
CA ASP A 53 -9.84 5.66 5.16
C ASP A 53 -9.57 7.17 5.33
N ASP A 54 -8.81 7.79 4.42
CA ASP A 54 -8.54 9.23 4.41
C ASP A 54 -9.77 10.07 4.03
N LEU A 55 -10.53 9.62 3.03
CA LEU A 55 -11.75 10.29 2.59
C LEU A 55 -12.90 10.16 3.58
N ALA A 56 -13.01 9.03 4.27
CA ALA A 56 -14.11 8.68 5.15
C ALA A 56 -13.66 8.19 6.54
N PRO A 57 -12.93 9.00 7.34
CA PRO A 57 -12.55 8.63 8.69
C PRO A 57 -13.76 8.42 9.61
N ALA A 58 -14.90 9.03 9.30
CA ALA A 58 -16.18 8.80 9.98
C ALA A 58 -17.08 7.78 9.25
N GLY A 59 -16.52 7.01 8.31
CA GLY A 59 -17.23 6.01 7.52
C GLY A 59 -18.13 6.58 6.42
N VAL A 60 -18.18 7.91 6.21
CA VAL A 60 -18.96 8.55 5.14
C VAL A 60 -18.08 9.54 4.37
N VAL A 61 -18.05 9.42 3.04
CA VAL A 61 -17.24 10.26 2.16
C VAL A 61 -17.93 11.61 1.94
N PRO A 62 -17.29 12.76 2.23
CA PRO A 62 -17.72 14.08 1.76
C PRO A 62 -17.15 14.32 0.34
N PRO A 63 -17.97 14.66 -0.66
CA PRO A 63 -17.51 14.85 -2.04
C PRO A 63 -16.39 15.89 -2.17
N ALA A 64 -16.47 16.98 -1.39
CA ALA A 64 -15.49 18.06 -1.40
C ALA A 64 -14.08 17.62 -0.96
N ARG A 65 -13.93 16.52 -0.21
CA ARG A 65 -12.62 16.01 0.19
C ARG A 65 -11.86 15.36 -0.96
N VAL A 66 -12.55 14.87 -1.99
CA VAL A 66 -11.91 14.22 -3.15
C VAL A 66 -10.93 15.17 -3.83
N ASP A 67 -11.21 16.48 -3.83
CA ASP A 67 -10.35 17.47 -4.47
C ASP A 67 -9.09 17.79 -3.64
N SER A 68 -9.16 17.60 -2.32
CA SER A 68 -8.11 17.99 -1.37
C SER A 68 -7.18 16.85 -0.95
N ILE A 69 -7.47 15.59 -1.30
CA ILE A 69 -6.60 14.48 -0.88
C ILE A 69 -5.22 14.57 -1.57
N PRO A 70 -4.13 14.35 -0.82
CA PRO A 70 -2.81 14.17 -1.41
C PRO A 70 -2.78 12.86 -2.20
N LEU A 71 -2.35 12.92 -3.45
CA LEU A 71 -2.18 11.75 -4.31
C LEU A 71 -0.71 11.58 -4.68
N PRO A 72 -0.16 10.36 -4.59
CA PRO A 72 1.10 10.02 -5.23
C PRO A 72 1.02 10.24 -6.75
N GLU A 73 2.18 10.37 -7.38
CA GLU A 73 2.26 10.33 -8.85
C GLU A 73 1.69 9.00 -9.38
N GLY A 74 1.20 9.02 -10.62
CA GLY A 74 0.59 7.84 -11.23
C GLY A 74 -0.71 7.36 -10.59
N THR A 75 -1.37 8.18 -9.75
CA THR A 75 -2.62 7.82 -9.08
C THR A 75 -3.80 8.68 -9.55
N ASN A 76 -4.92 8.02 -9.87
CA ASN A 76 -6.21 8.68 -10.14
C ASN A 76 -7.28 8.15 -9.17
N VAL A 77 -8.02 9.07 -8.55
CA VAL A 77 -9.16 8.75 -7.70
C VAL A 77 -10.41 9.36 -8.30
N SER A 78 -11.47 8.57 -8.42
CA SER A 78 -12.77 9.03 -8.90
C SER A 78 -13.89 8.54 -7.99
N LEU A 79 -14.79 9.45 -7.64
CA LEU A 79 -15.98 9.18 -6.85
C LEU A 79 -17.20 9.48 -7.71
N ALA A 80 -18.06 8.48 -7.93
CA ALA A 80 -19.30 8.64 -8.68
C ALA A 80 -20.52 8.42 -7.79
N VAL A 81 -21.50 9.33 -7.87
CA VAL A 81 -22.77 9.25 -7.15
C VAL A 81 -23.91 9.65 -8.07
N GLY A 82 -24.71 8.69 -8.52
CA GLY A 82 -25.75 8.92 -9.52
C GLY A 82 -25.15 9.51 -10.81
N ASN A 83 -25.56 10.73 -11.18
CA ASN A 83 -25.06 11.47 -12.34
C ASN A 83 -23.89 12.43 -12.03
N ARG A 84 -23.45 12.50 -10.77
CA ARG A 84 -22.34 13.36 -10.34
C ARG A 84 -21.07 12.56 -10.18
N SER A 85 -19.95 13.13 -10.59
CA SER A 85 -18.63 12.54 -10.39
C SER A 85 -17.60 13.59 -10.00
N TRP A 86 -16.74 13.22 -9.06
CA TRP A 86 -15.56 13.99 -8.66
C TRP A 86 -14.33 13.16 -9.01
N THR A 87 -13.27 13.81 -9.49
CA THR A 87 -12.06 13.11 -9.91
C THR A 87 -10.84 13.93 -9.57
N ARG A 88 -9.82 13.27 -9.03
CA ARG A 88 -8.55 13.87 -8.66
C ARG A 88 -7.40 13.04 -9.22
N GLY A 89 -6.38 13.74 -9.72
CA GLY A 89 -5.21 13.14 -10.37
C GLY A 89 -5.33 13.10 -11.90
N PRO A 90 -4.22 12.79 -12.59
CA PRO A 90 -4.16 12.70 -14.05
C PRO A 90 -5.10 11.61 -14.59
N THR A 91 -5.46 11.72 -15.88
CA THR A 91 -6.27 10.70 -16.55
C THR A 91 -5.49 9.39 -16.65
N PRO A 92 -6.02 8.26 -16.14
CA PRO A 92 -5.30 7.00 -16.15
C PRO A 92 -5.09 6.48 -17.58
N PRO A 93 -3.90 5.95 -17.92
CA PRO A 93 -3.69 5.24 -19.17
C PRO A 93 -4.56 3.98 -19.24
N ARG A 94 -4.76 3.44 -20.45
CA ARG A 94 -5.64 2.27 -20.65
C ARG A 94 -5.18 1.01 -19.91
N VAL A 95 -3.89 0.91 -19.63
CA VAL A 95 -3.24 -0.21 -18.94
C VAL A 95 -3.20 -0.05 -17.42
N ALA A 96 -3.69 1.07 -16.88
CA ALA A 96 -3.66 1.32 -15.44
C ALA A 96 -4.44 0.25 -14.67
N ALA A 97 -3.80 -0.29 -13.63
CA ALA A 97 -4.46 -1.19 -12.71
C ALA A 97 -5.47 -0.40 -11.88
N SER A 98 -6.67 -0.95 -11.63
CA SER A 98 -7.70 -0.20 -10.90
C SER A 98 -8.59 -1.07 -10.02
N ALA A 99 -8.91 -0.55 -8.83
CA ALA A 99 -9.86 -1.14 -7.90
C ALA A 99 -11.08 -0.24 -7.73
N ARG A 100 -12.21 -0.84 -7.32
CA ARG A 100 -13.49 -0.12 -7.15
C ARG A 100 -14.21 -0.63 -5.92
N ARG A 101 -14.83 0.28 -5.16
CA ARG A 101 -15.63 -0.06 -3.97
C ARG A 101 -16.86 0.82 -3.87
N ARG A 102 -17.96 0.25 -3.36
CA ARG A 102 -19.13 1.04 -2.96
C ARG A 102 -18.87 1.71 -1.63
N VAL A 103 -19.11 3.00 -1.55
CA VAL A 103 -18.90 3.81 -0.34
C VAL A 103 -20.14 4.67 -0.07
N PRO A 104 -20.53 4.87 1.19
CA PRO A 104 -21.56 5.84 1.52
C PRO A 104 -21.02 7.27 1.32
N VAL A 105 -21.79 8.12 0.64
CA VAL A 105 -21.42 9.49 0.32
C VAL A 105 -22.44 10.46 0.88
N ARG A 106 -21.98 11.49 1.60
CA ARG A 106 -22.84 12.56 2.11
C ARG A 106 -23.05 13.62 1.04
N VAL A 107 -24.26 13.67 0.48
CA VAL A 107 -24.63 14.64 -0.58
C VAL A 107 -25.38 15.86 -0.05
N GLY A 108 -25.65 15.90 1.25
CA GLY A 108 -26.29 17.01 1.96
C GLY A 108 -26.44 16.71 3.46
N PRO A 109 -26.95 17.66 4.27
CA PRO A 109 -27.21 17.44 5.68
C PRO A 109 -28.15 16.24 5.90
N GLY A 110 -27.70 15.24 6.67
CA GLY A 110 -28.47 14.02 6.95
C GLY A 110 -28.71 13.09 5.74
N ARG A 111 -28.26 13.46 4.53
CA ARG A 111 -28.52 12.69 3.31
C ARG A 111 -27.29 11.92 2.86
N VAL A 112 -27.31 10.61 3.11
CA VAL A 112 -26.27 9.67 2.68
C VAL A 112 -26.82 8.78 1.57
N VAL A 113 -26.06 8.63 0.50
CA VAL A 113 -26.42 7.78 -0.65
C VAL A 113 -25.24 6.90 -1.03
N PRO A 114 -25.48 5.71 -1.62
CA PRO A 114 -24.39 4.88 -2.11
C PRO A 114 -23.69 5.55 -3.29
N GLY A 115 -22.37 5.63 -3.22
CA GLY A 115 -21.47 6.03 -4.29
C GLY A 115 -20.50 4.92 -4.67
N ARG A 116 -19.70 5.16 -5.71
CA ARG A 116 -18.66 4.27 -6.18
C ARG A 116 -17.34 5.01 -6.20
N LEU A 117 -16.42 4.57 -5.36
CA LEU A 117 -15.03 5.01 -5.35
C LEU A 117 -14.24 4.09 -6.29
N ARG A 118 -13.43 4.68 -7.15
CA ARG A 118 -12.47 3.98 -8.01
C ARG A 118 -11.11 4.61 -7.84
N VAL A 119 -10.10 3.77 -7.68
CA VAL A 119 -8.70 4.17 -7.66
C VAL A 119 -7.98 3.46 -8.79
N SER A 120 -7.19 4.20 -9.57
CA SER A 120 -6.33 3.66 -10.62
C SER A 120 -4.88 4.05 -10.35
N VAL A 121 -3.97 3.11 -10.51
CA VAL A 121 -2.53 3.27 -10.29
C VAL A 121 -1.75 2.75 -11.51
N TRP A 122 -0.64 3.39 -11.85
CA TRP A 122 0.25 3.03 -12.95
C TRP A 122 1.67 3.56 -12.74
#